data_AF-A0A077M5Q9-F1
#
_entry.id   AF-A0A077M5Q9-F1
#
_cell.length_a   1.000
_cell.length_b   1.000
_cell.length_c   1.000
_cell.angle_alpha   90.00
_cell.angle_beta   90.00
_cell.angle_gamma   90.00
#
_symmetry.space_group_name_H-M   'P 1'
#
loop_
_entity.id
_entity.type
_entity.pdbx_description
1 polymer ?
#
loop_
_entity_poly.entity_id
_entity_poly.type
_entity_poly.pdbx_seq_one_letter_code
_entity_poly.pdbx_strand_id
1 'polypeptide(L)'
;MTVSSSAPVCTVVDTAGVDEEWTMLDESLPELKALAKARADNDRADRERDRTRDHLREAVVSAVAVGVPEAEVARRAGVTRMTVRAWVGK
;
A
#
# COMPACT_ATOMS: atom_id res chain seq x y z
N MET A 1 51.08 -47.32 -25.79
CA MET A 1 49.76 -46.90 -25.30
C MET A 1 49.86 -45.42 -24.95
N THR A 2 49.45 -44.54 -25.86
CA THR A 2 49.48 -43.08 -25.68
C THR A 2 48.04 -42.61 -25.49
N VAL A 3 47.72 -42.18 -24.27
CA VAL A 3 46.44 -41.54 -23.95
C VAL A 3 46.51 -40.09 -24.44
N SER A 4 45.81 -39.82 -25.54
CA SER A 4 45.62 -38.48 -26.09
C SER A 4 44.54 -37.78 -25.27
N SER A 5 44.94 -36.82 -24.44
CA SER A 5 44.04 -36.00 -23.64
C SER A 5 43.45 -34.89 -24.52
N SER A 6 42.22 -35.09 -24.99
CA SER A 6 41.42 -34.05 -25.65
C SER A 6 40.95 -33.02 -24.61
N ALA A 7 41.46 -31.80 -24.68
CA ALA A 7 40.96 -30.70 -23.85
C ALA A 7 39.65 -30.15 -24.44
N PRO A 8 38.62 -29.85 -23.62
CA PRO A 8 37.40 -29.22 -24.13
C PRO A 8 37.70 -27.80 -24.59
N VAL A 9 37.35 -27.51 -25.84
CA VAL A 9 37.38 -26.16 -26.40
C VAL A 9 36.26 -25.36 -25.74
N CYS A 10 36.61 -24.45 -24.82
CA CYS A 10 35.68 -23.44 -24.34
C CYS A 10 35.44 -22.41 -25.45
N THR A 11 34.31 -22.49 -26.13
CA THR A 11 33.80 -21.39 -26.93
C THR A 11 33.32 -20.29 -25.99
N VAL A 12 34.06 -19.18 -25.94
CA VAL A 12 33.58 -17.94 -25.31
C VAL A 12 32.39 -17.48 -26.13
N VAL A 13 31.19 -17.57 -25.56
CA VAL A 13 29.99 -16.98 -26.15
C VAL A 13 30.11 -15.48 -25.91
N ASP A 14 30.22 -14.73 -27.01
CA ASP A 14 30.28 -13.28 -26.98
C ASP A 14 28.92 -12.74 -26.51
N THR A 15 28.85 -12.23 -25.28
CA THR A 15 27.62 -11.72 -24.65
C THR A 15 27.32 -10.27 -25.03
N ALA A 16 27.91 -9.75 -26.11
CA ALA A 16 27.80 -8.36 -26.53
C ALA A 16 26.36 -7.85 -26.82
N GLY A 17 25.36 -8.74 -26.85
CA GLY A 17 23.94 -8.39 -26.98
C GLY A 17 23.14 -8.41 -25.67
N VAL A 18 23.74 -8.75 -24.53
CA VAL A 18 23.07 -8.87 -23.22
C VAL A 18 23.22 -7.60 -22.39
N ASP A 19 23.81 -6.51 -22.91
CA ASP A 19 23.94 -5.28 -22.11
C ASP A 19 22.74 -4.32 -22.31
N GLU A 20 22.07 -4.33 -23.46
CA GLU A 20 20.94 -3.43 -23.75
C GLU A 20 19.62 -3.85 -23.07
N GLU A 21 19.43 -5.15 -22.81
CA GLU A 21 18.24 -5.67 -22.13
C GLU A 21 18.28 -5.39 -20.61
N TRP A 22 19.48 -5.28 -20.03
CA TRP A 22 19.65 -5.04 -18.59
C TRP A 22 19.69 -3.54 -18.24
N THR A 23 20.08 -2.66 -19.18
CA THR A 23 19.97 -1.20 -18.98
C THR A 23 18.53 -0.72 -18.91
N MET A 24 17.60 -1.33 -19.67
CA MET A 24 16.17 -0.99 -19.59
C MET A 24 15.52 -1.39 -18.25
N LEU A 25 16.03 -2.42 -17.57
CA LEU A 25 15.59 -2.77 -16.23
C LEU A 25 16.15 -1.80 -15.17
N ASP A 26 17.38 -1.31 -15.34
CA ASP A 26 17.97 -0.33 -14.40
C ASP A 26 17.29 1.05 -14.47
N GLU A 27 16.87 1.50 -15.66
CA GLU A 27 16.10 2.75 -15.83
C GLU A 27 14.65 2.66 -15.32
N SER A 28 14.04 1.47 -15.32
CA SER A 28 12.66 1.27 -14.82
C SER A 28 12.59 0.94 -13.31
N LEU A 29 13.70 0.54 -12.69
CA LEU A 29 13.84 0.36 -11.24
C LEU A 29 13.48 1.61 -10.40
N PRO A 30 13.87 2.85 -10.74
CA PRO A 30 13.48 4.04 -9.97
C PRO A 30 11.97 4.29 -10.04
N GLU A 31 11.32 4.05 -11.17
CA GLU A 31 9.86 4.21 -11.32
C GLU A 31 9.09 3.20 -10.48
N LEU A 32 9.52 1.92 -10.49
CA LEU A 32 8.93 0.88 -9.65
C LEU A 32 9.15 1.16 -8.15
N LYS A 33 10.33 1.66 -7.77
CA LYS A 33 10.61 2.09 -6.39
C LYS A 33 9.75 3.29 -5.98
N ALA A 34 9.56 4.25 -6.87
CA ALA A 34 8.69 5.40 -6.65
C ALA A 34 7.23 4.98 -6.49
N LEU A 35 6.74 4.07 -7.32
CA LEU A 35 5.39 3.51 -7.22
C LEU A 35 5.19 2.74 -5.91
N ALA A 36 6.16 1.89 -5.54
CA ALA A 36 6.10 1.15 -4.28
C ALA A 36 6.07 2.09 -3.06
N LYS A 37 6.87 3.17 -3.09
CA LYS A 37 6.85 4.21 -2.06
C LYS A 37 5.50 4.93 -2.01
N ALA A 38 4.98 5.37 -3.16
CA ALA A 38 3.69 6.03 -3.25
C ALA A 38 2.54 5.16 -2.71
N ARG A 39 2.59 3.85 -2.97
CA ARG A 39 1.64 2.89 -2.40
C ARG A 39 1.77 2.80 -0.88
N ALA A 40 2.98 2.70 -0.35
CA ALA A 40 3.21 2.66 1.10
C ALA A 40 2.76 3.94 1.81
N ASP A 41 2.91 5.10 1.16
CA ASP A 41 2.45 6.40 1.66
C ASP A 41 0.92 6.49 1.64
N ASN A 42 0.26 6.01 0.57
CA ASN A 42 -1.20 5.90 0.53
C ASN A 42 -1.73 4.95 1.62
N ASP A 43 -1.13 3.77 1.78
CA ASP A 43 -1.51 2.82 2.82
C ASP A 43 -1.33 3.41 4.23
N ARG A 44 -0.37 4.32 4.41
CA ARG A 44 -0.19 5.05 5.67
C ARG A 44 -1.29 6.08 5.87
N ALA A 45 -1.59 6.88 4.85
CA ALA A 45 -2.65 7.88 4.89
C ALA A 45 -4.03 7.25 5.13
N ASP A 46 -4.30 6.10 4.49
CA ASP A 46 -5.53 5.33 4.72
C ASP A 46 -5.65 4.88 6.18
N ARG A 47 -4.57 4.34 6.76
CA ARG A 47 -4.55 3.95 8.18
C ARG A 47 -4.77 5.13 9.12
N GLU A 48 -4.24 6.30 8.80
CA GLU A 48 -4.44 7.51 9.61
C GLU A 48 -5.88 8.03 9.51
N ARG A 49 -6.46 8.03 8.32
CA ARG A 49 -7.87 8.34 8.10
C ARG A 49 -8.77 7.40 8.88
N ASP A 50 -8.47 6.10 8.84
CA ASP A 50 -9.27 5.08 9.53
C ASP A 50 -9.21 5.26 11.05
N ARG A 51 -8.04 5.54 11.63
CA ARG A 51 -7.94 5.89 13.06
C ARG A 51 -8.75 7.14 13.43
N THR A 52 -8.68 8.17 12.59
CA THR A 52 -9.45 9.41 12.81
C THR A 52 -10.95 9.12 12.78
N ARG A 53 -11.40 8.25 11.86
CA ARG A 53 -12.78 7.80 11.78
C ARG A 53 -13.19 6.99 13.00
N ASP A 54 -12.33 6.12 13.51
CA ASP A 54 -12.61 5.31 14.70
C ASP A 54 -12.75 6.18 15.95
N HIS A 55 -11.86 7.15 16.16
CA HIS A 55 -11.99 8.11 17.25
C HIS A 55 -13.30 8.94 17.14
N LEU A 56 -13.67 9.36 15.93
CA LEU A 56 -14.94 10.06 15.71
C LEU A 56 -16.13 9.16 16.05
N ARG A 57 -16.08 7.89 15.64
CA ARG A 57 -17.11 6.90 15.95
C ARG A 57 -17.26 6.70 17.45
N GLU A 58 -16.16 6.53 18.19
CA GLU A 58 -16.17 6.39 19.65
C GLU A 58 -16.80 7.62 20.33
N ALA A 59 -16.43 8.83 19.91
CA ALA A 59 -17.00 10.06 20.43
C ALA A 59 -18.52 10.16 20.16
N VAL A 60 -18.97 9.77 18.96
CA VAL A 60 -20.40 9.73 18.61
C VAL A 60 -21.15 8.74 19.50
N VAL A 61 -20.62 7.52 19.66
CA VAL A 61 -21.23 6.48 20.51
C VAL A 61 -21.34 6.95 21.96
N SER A 62 -20.26 7.54 22.48
CA SER A 62 -20.23 8.10 23.84
C SER A 62 -21.26 9.23 24.02
N ALA A 63 -21.35 10.16 23.07
CA ALA A 63 -22.30 11.27 23.11
C ALA A 63 -23.76 10.78 23.12
N VAL A 64 -24.09 9.78 22.31
CA VAL A 64 -25.43 9.18 22.31
C VAL A 64 -25.70 8.44 23.62
N ALA A 65 -24.69 7.75 24.18
CA ALA A 65 -24.83 7.02 25.45
C ALA A 65 -25.12 7.94 26.65
N VAL A 66 -24.56 9.16 26.67
CA VAL A 66 -24.86 10.17 27.71
C VAL A 66 -26.15 10.95 27.43
N GLY A 67 -26.92 10.57 26.40
CA GLY A 67 -28.25 11.10 26.12
C GLY A 67 -28.30 12.30 25.16
N VAL A 68 -27.20 12.64 24.46
CA VAL A 68 -27.24 13.69 23.44
C VAL A 68 -28.12 13.22 22.27
N PRO A 69 -29.05 14.05 21.76
CA PRO A 69 -29.89 13.69 20.63
C PRO A 69 -29.07 13.35 19.38
N GLU A 70 -29.40 12.24 18.70
CA GLU A 70 -28.71 11.79 17.48
C GLU A 70 -28.60 12.87 16.40
N ALA A 71 -29.63 13.72 16.26
CA ALA A 71 -29.64 14.80 15.28
C ALA A 71 -28.61 15.90 15.60
N GLU A 72 -28.36 16.14 16.89
CA GLU A 72 -27.33 17.07 17.35
C GLU A 72 -25.93 16.46 17.19
N VAL A 73 -25.78 15.19 17.56
CA VAL A 73 -24.52 14.46 17.36
C VAL A 73 -24.13 14.40 15.89
N ALA A 74 -25.08 14.09 15.01
CA ALA A 74 -24.88 14.06 13.55
C ALA A 74 -24.38 15.42 13.02
N ARG A 75 -25.03 16.51 13.45
CA ARG A 75 -24.64 17.87 13.06
C ARG A 75 -23.23 18.23 13.52
N ARG A 76 -22.88 17.91 14.77
CA ARG A 76 -21.55 18.19 15.34
C ARG A 76 -20.45 17.34 14.69
N ALA A 77 -20.75 16.08 14.40
CA ALA A 77 -19.80 15.15 13.79
C ALA A 77 -19.70 15.31 12.26
N GLY A 78 -20.55 16.13 11.62
CA GLY A 78 -20.56 16.31 10.17
C GLY A 78 -21.02 15.06 9.41
N VAL A 79 -21.83 14.20 10.04
CA VAL A 79 -22.31 12.95 9.44
C VAL A 79 -23.84 12.93 9.37
N THR A 80 -24.40 11.99 8.62
CA THR A 80 -25.86 11.82 8.56
C THR A 80 -26.38 11.14 9.82
N ARG A 81 -27.66 11.36 10.15
CA ARG A 81 -28.31 10.64 11.25
C ARG A 81 -28.32 9.12 11.04
N MET A 82 -28.35 8.66 9.79
CA MET A 82 -28.25 7.24 9.45
C MET A 82 -26.88 6.67 9.80
N THR A 83 -25.81 7.43 9.55
CA THR A 83 -24.46 7.06 9.97
C THR A 83 -24.35 6.91 11.48
N VAL A 84 -24.94 7.85 12.25
CA VAL A 84 -24.98 7.76 13.71
C VAL A 84 -25.68 6.48 14.15
N ARG A 85 -26.87 6.17 13.60
CA ARG A 85 -27.64 4.96 13.90
C ARG A 85 -26.85 3.67 13.64
N ALA A 86 -26.22 3.59 12.47
CA ALA A 86 -25.36 2.46 12.11
C ALA A 86 -24.20 2.26 13.11
N TRP A 87 -23.64 3.35 13.64
CA TRP A 87 -22.54 3.28 14.62
C TRP A 87 -22.99 2.86 16.02
N VAL A 88 -24.20 3.25 16.43
CA VAL A 88 -24.77 2.87 17.74
C VAL A 88 -25.53 1.54 17.73
N GLY A 89 -25.67 0.89 16.58
CA GLY A 89 -26.30 -0.43 16.45
C GLY A 89 -27.83 -0.41 16.61
N LYS A 90 -28.48 0.69 16.22
CA LYS A 90 -29.95 0.85 16.21
C LYS A 90 -30.46 0.91 14.78
#